data_AF-A0AAW8YRN0-F1
#
_entry.id   AF-A0AAW8YRN0-F1
#
_cell.length_a   1.000
_cell.length_b   1.000
_cell.length_c   1.000
_cell.angle_alpha   90.00
_cell.angle_beta   90.00
_cell.angle_gamma   90.00
#
_symmetry.space_group_name_H-M   'P 1'
#
loop_
_entity.id
_entity.type
_entity.pdbx_description
1 polymer ?
#
loop_
_entity_poly.entity_id
_entity_poly.type
_entity_poly.pdbx_seq_one_letter_code
_entity_poly.pdbx_strand_id
1 'polypeptide(L)'
;MNQKQLNKKNNRYWSKREAEERKWIEANIKTDKDFDRLLQEHYDTLLDSINKDISEQYTRYAKREGYTLAEARKKVAQEDVQAFSNQAKKLVAKARDIFKKKGKVEYADFSDEVNTRLRLYNATMRTNRLEMLKAQIGLEMIDNNMDIYSSMTD
;
A
#
# COMPACT_ATOMS: atom_id res chain seq x y z
N MET A 1 1.77 -16.91 -18.07
CA MET A 1 1.60 -15.45 -17.85
C MET A 1 2.69 -14.96 -16.91
N ASN A 2 3.41 -13.91 -17.32
CA ASN A 2 4.71 -13.50 -16.77
C ASN A 2 4.55 -12.67 -15.48
N GLN A 3 5.42 -12.84 -14.47
CA GLN A 3 5.41 -12.09 -13.20
C GLN A 3 5.49 -10.56 -13.40
N LYS A 4 6.08 -10.12 -14.52
CA LYS A 4 6.04 -8.72 -14.98
C LYS A 4 4.63 -8.18 -15.23
N GLN A 5 3.64 -9.01 -15.57
CA GLN A 5 2.25 -8.59 -15.88
C GLN A 5 1.39 -8.39 -14.62
N LEU A 6 1.62 -9.16 -13.55
CA LEU A 6 0.91 -9.04 -12.28
C LEU A 6 1.40 -7.84 -11.46
N ASN A 7 2.72 -7.61 -11.42
CA ASN A 7 3.31 -6.41 -10.81
C ASN A 7 2.95 -5.14 -11.63
N LYS A 8 2.84 -5.26 -12.96
CA LYS A 8 2.27 -4.20 -13.81
C LYS A 8 0.80 -3.93 -13.55
N LYS A 9 -0.04 -4.87 -13.08
CA LYS A 9 -1.48 -4.62 -12.89
C LYS A 9 -1.78 -3.81 -11.62
N ASN A 10 -1.10 -4.11 -10.51
CA ASN A 10 -1.20 -3.30 -9.28
C ASN A 10 -0.40 -2.00 -9.38
N ASN A 11 0.67 -1.94 -10.17
CA ASN A 11 1.32 -0.66 -10.47
C ASN A 11 0.45 0.17 -11.44
N ARG A 12 0.01 -0.40 -12.58
CA ARG A 12 -0.84 0.31 -13.57
C ARG A 12 -2.14 0.82 -12.99
N TYR A 13 -2.82 0.10 -12.10
CA TYR A 13 -4.08 0.58 -11.54
C TYR A 13 -3.86 1.88 -10.75
N TRP A 14 -2.81 1.93 -9.93
CA TRP A 14 -2.50 3.12 -9.13
C TRP A 14 -1.82 4.21 -9.94
N SER A 15 -0.90 3.87 -10.86
CA SER A 15 -0.35 4.84 -11.82
C SER A 15 -1.43 5.41 -12.75
N LYS A 16 -2.48 4.65 -13.07
CA LYS A 16 -3.61 5.15 -13.86
C LYS A 16 -4.45 6.12 -13.04
N ARG A 17 -4.67 5.82 -11.75
CA ARG A 17 -5.33 6.77 -10.83
C ARG A 17 -4.52 8.05 -10.66
N GLU A 18 -3.23 7.94 -10.35
CA GLU A 18 -2.30 9.07 -10.22
C GLU A 18 -2.28 9.93 -11.50
N ALA A 19 -2.31 9.29 -12.68
CA ALA A 19 -2.39 10.01 -13.95
C ALA A 19 -3.78 10.62 -14.24
N GLU A 20 -4.87 9.98 -13.80
CA GLU A 20 -6.23 10.54 -13.90
C GLU A 20 -6.41 11.73 -12.96
N GLU A 21 -5.84 11.65 -11.75
CA GLU A 21 -5.81 12.69 -10.74
C GLU A 21 -4.99 13.88 -11.21
N ARG A 22 -3.76 13.67 -11.70
CA ARG A 22 -2.97 14.74 -12.33
C ARG A 22 -3.70 15.42 -13.49
N LYS A 23 -4.36 14.66 -14.36
CA LYS A 23 -5.14 15.23 -15.46
C LYS A 23 -6.34 16.04 -14.97
N TRP A 24 -7.01 15.58 -13.91
CA TRP A 24 -8.09 16.32 -13.29
C TRP A 24 -7.57 17.64 -12.70
N ILE A 25 -6.44 17.61 -12.01
CA ILE A 25 -5.78 18.81 -11.47
C ILE A 25 -5.41 19.77 -12.61
N GLU A 26 -4.62 19.30 -13.59
CA GLU A 26 -4.14 20.11 -14.73
C GLU A 26 -5.27 20.76 -15.53
N ALA A 27 -6.40 20.05 -15.73
CA ALA A 27 -7.54 20.59 -16.45
C ALA A 27 -8.25 21.74 -15.70
N ASN A 28 -8.09 21.82 -14.38
CA ASN A 28 -8.75 22.80 -13.52
C ASN A 28 -7.80 23.93 -13.03
N ILE A 29 -6.51 23.92 -13.39
CA ILE A 29 -5.47 24.92 -13.03
C ILE A 29 -5.77 26.38 -13.48
N LYS A 30 -6.95 26.70 -14.05
CA LYS A 30 -7.19 28.02 -14.67
C LYS A 30 -7.66 29.18 -13.78
N THR A 31 -8.20 28.99 -12.56
CA THR A 31 -8.44 30.12 -11.61
C THR A 31 -9.03 29.69 -10.24
N ASP A 32 -8.73 30.52 -9.23
CA ASP A 32 -9.53 30.89 -8.04
C ASP A 32 -9.19 30.23 -6.68
N LYS A 33 -9.29 31.01 -5.59
CA LYS A 33 -9.05 30.55 -4.20
C LYS A 33 -9.98 29.41 -3.77
N ASP A 34 -11.16 29.35 -4.37
CA ASP A 34 -12.12 28.26 -4.14
C ASP A 34 -11.62 26.93 -4.73
N PHE A 35 -10.82 26.96 -5.81
CA PHE A 35 -10.20 25.75 -6.35
C PHE A 35 -9.09 25.25 -5.43
N ASP A 36 -8.24 26.14 -4.91
CA ASP A 36 -7.21 25.77 -3.92
C ASP A 36 -7.82 25.15 -2.67
N ARG A 37 -8.95 25.69 -2.20
CA ARG A 37 -9.71 25.12 -1.07
C ARG A 37 -10.27 23.74 -1.39
N LEU A 38 -10.90 23.56 -2.55
CA LEU A 38 -11.43 22.25 -2.97
C LEU A 38 -10.32 21.21 -3.16
N LEU A 39 -9.16 21.63 -3.67
CA LEU A 39 -8.00 20.78 -3.85
C LEU A 39 -7.42 20.36 -2.49
N GLN A 40 -7.34 21.28 -1.53
CA GLN A 40 -6.93 20.98 -0.17
C GLN A 40 -7.91 20.02 0.53
N GLU A 41 -9.22 20.27 0.47
CA GLU A 41 -10.26 19.38 1.03
C GLU A 41 -10.17 17.96 0.41
N HIS A 42 -9.84 17.86 -0.88
CA HIS A 42 -9.64 16.58 -1.55
C HIS A 42 -8.42 15.82 -1.00
N TYR A 43 -7.27 16.49 -0.88
CA TYR A 43 -6.06 15.87 -0.35
C TYR A 43 -6.20 15.48 1.12
N ASP A 44 -6.84 16.31 1.95
CA ASP A 44 -7.10 15.98 3.35
C ASP A 44 -7.98 14.72 3.46
N THR A 45 -9.04 14.63 2.66
CA THR A 45 -9.89 13.42 2.60
C THR A 45 -9.10 12.18 2.16
N LEU A 46 -8.18 12.35 1.20
CA LEU A 46 -7.34 11.27 0.71
C LEU A 46 -6.33 10.80 1.77
N LEU A 47 -5.71 11.74 2.48
CA LEU A 47 -4.78 11.46 3.59
C LEU A 47 -5.49 10.72 4.73
N ASP A 48 -6.69 11.16 5.12
CA ASP A 48 -7.52 10.47 6.11
C ASP A 48 -7.84 9.03 5.71
N SER A 49 -8.22 8.82 4.44
CA SER A 49 -8.47 7.49 3.91
C SER A 49 -7.21 6.62 3.95
N ILE A 50 -6.05 7.17 3.62
CA ILE A 50 -4.77 6.45 3.65
C ILE A 50 -4.39 6.09 5.09
N ASN A 51 -4.52 7.01 6.05
CA ASN A 51 -4.25 6.78 7.46
C ASN A 51 -5.17 5.69 8.03
N LYS A 52 -6.44 5.68 7.64
CA LYS A 52 -7.40 4.63 7.98
C LYS A 52 -6.98 3.29 7.40
N ASP A 53 -6.59 3.24 6.13
CA ASP A 53 -6.15 2.01 5.46
C ASP A 53 -4.88 1.43 6.10
N ILE A 54 -3.92 2.29 6.47
CA ILE A 54 -2.71 1.90 7.22
C ILE A 54 -3.10 1.29 8.57
N SER A 55 -3.95 1.98 9.33
CA SER A 55 -4.44 1.51 10.63
C SER A 55 -5.18 0.17 10.51
N GLU A 56 -5.96 0.00 9.46
CA GLU A 56 -6.66 -1.24 9.16
C GLU A 56 -5.71 -2.38 8.77
N GLN A 57 -4.65 -2.12 8.00
CA GLN A 57 -3.61 -3.13 7.72
C GLN A 57 -2.99 -3.65 9.02
N TYR A 58 -2.60 -2.75 9.93
CA TYR A 58 -2.04 -3.14 11.21
C TYR A 58 -3.02 -3.91 12.08
N THR A 59 -4.27 -3.46 12.15
CA THR A 59 -5.33 -4.12 12.93
C THR A 59 -5.61 -5.53 12.42
N ARG A 60 -5.71 -5.70 11.10
CA ARG A 60 -5.94 -7.01 10.47
C ARG A 60 -4.77 -7.96 10.69
N TYR A 61 -3.54 -7.46 10.59
CA TYR A 61 -2.34 -8.25 10.84
C TYR A 61 -2.24 -8.67 12.31
N ALA A 62 -2.41 -7.71 13.23
CA ALA A 62 -2.41 -7.93 14.67
C ALA A 62 -3.44 -8.99 15.09
N LYS A 63 -4.69 -8.83 14.68
CA LYS A 63 -5.78 -9.77 14.97
C LYS A 63 -5.49 -11.18 14.45
N ARG A 64 -4.86 -11.30 13.28
CA ARG A 64 -4.64 -12.59 12.63
C ARG A 64 -3.48 -13.38 13.24
N GLU A 65 -2.46 -12.69 13.72
CA GLU A 65 -1.30 -13.32 14.37
C GLU A 65 -1.40 -13.33 15.91
N GLY A 66 -2.45 -12.74 16.49
CA GLY A 66 -2.59 -12.63 17.94
C GLY A 66 -1.64 -11.62 18.59
N TYR A 67 -1.20 -10.61 17.84
CA TYR A 67 -0.34 -9.55 18.34
C TYR A 67 -1.15 -8.36 18.85
N THR A 68 -0.55 -7.59 19.76
CA THR A 68 -0.96 -6.22 20.01
C THR A 68 -0.67 -5.34 18.79
N LEU A 69 -1.34 -4.19 18.71
CA LEU A 69 -1.09 -3.23 17.61
C LEU A 69 0.37 -2.73 17.62
N ALA A 70 0.94 -2.52 18.81
CA ALA A 70 2.33 -2.08 18.96
C ALA A 70 3.32 -3.12 18.43
N GLU A 71 3.10 -4.40 18.74
CA GLU A 71 3.92 -5.50 18.23
C GLU A 71 3.80 -5.64 16.70
N ALA A 72 2.58 -5.52 16.17
CA ALA A 72 2.35 -5.53 14.73
C ALA A 72 3.12 -4.41 14.01
N ARG A 73 3.06 -3.17 14.53
CA ARG A 73 3.81 -2.03 14.02
C ARG A 73 5.32 -2.28 14.07
N LYS A 74 5.83 -2.74 15.21
CA LYS A 74 7.25 -3.05 15.40
C LYS A 74 7.75 -4.10 14.42
N LYS A 75 7.01 -5.20 14.24
CA LYS A 75 7.38 -6.27 13.31
C LYS A 75 7.43 -5.79 11.87
N VAL A 76 6.42 -5.04 11.43
CA VAL A 76 6.39 -4.43 10.09
C VAL A 76 7.58 -3.49 9.88
N ALA A 77 7.90 -2.65 10.86
CA ALA A 77 9.02 -1.70 10.77
C ALA A 77 10.40 -2.39 10.75
N GLN A 78 10.52 -3.57 11.35
CA GLN A 78 11.78 -4.33 11.44
C GLN A 78 11.99 -5.32 10.29
N GLU A 79 10.98 -5.56 9.46
CA GLU A 79 11.06 -6.56 8.40
C GLU A 79 12.03 -6.11 7.29
N ASP A 80 13.04 -6.93 7.01
CA ASP A 80 13.90 -6.74 5.84
C ASP A 80 13.16 -7.21 4.57
N VAL A 81 12.48 -6.25 3.96
CA VAL A 81 11.73 -6.41 2.71
C VAL A 81 12.60 -7.02 1.59
N GLN A 82 13.87 -6.67 1.51
CA GLN A 82 14.76 -7.09 0.44
C GLN A 82 15.16 -8.57 0.60
N ALA A 83 15.53 -8.97 1.82
CA ALA A 83 15.81 -10.36 2.13
C ALA A 83 14.57 -11.25 1.89
N PHE A 84 13.40 -10.79 2.32
CA PHE A 84 12.16 -11.55 2.17
C PHE A 84 11.66 -11.64 0.73
N SER A 85 11.89 -10.61 -0.09
CA SER A 85 11.50 -10.60 -1.51
C SER A 85 12.03 -11.81 -2.28
N ASN A 86 13.26 -12.25 -1.98
CA ASN A 86 13.86 -13.43 -2.59
C ASN A 86 13.18 -14.74 -2.14
N GLN A 87 12.81 -14.84 -0.86
CA GLN A 87 12.05 -15.97 -0.33
C GLN A 87 10.64 -16.02 -0.91
N ALA A 88 9.96 -14.87 -0.99
CA ALA A 88 8.63 -14.74 -1.59
C ALA A 88 8.62 -15.19 -3.06
N LYS A 89 9.65 -14.85 -3.85
CA LYS A 89 9.77 -15.33 -5.24
C LYS A 89 9.81 -16.86 -5.33
N LYS A 90 10.57 -17.52 -4.44
CA LYS A 90 10.64 -18.99 -4.36
C LYS A 90 9.29 -19.59 -3.97
N LEU A 91 8.58 -18.98 -3.02
CA LEU A 91 7.25 -19.41 -2.60
C LEU A 91 6.22 -19.28 -3.73
N VAL A 92 6.27 -18.22 -4.54
CA VAL A 92 5.40 -18.08 -5.72
C VAL A 92 5.72 -19.13 -6.79
N ALA A 93 6.99 -19.50 -6.98
CA ALA A 93 7.34 -20.60 -7.88
C ALA A 93 6.73 -21.93 -7.40
N LYS A 94 6.87 -22.24 -6.10
CA LYS A 94 6.23 -23.40 -5.47
C LYS A 94 4.70 -23.37 -5.62
N ALA A 95 4.08 -22.22 -5.40
CA ALA A 95 2.63 -22.02 -5.58
C ALA A 95 2.18 -22.33 -7.02
N ARG A 96 2.96 -21.92 -8.03
CA ARG A 96 2.66 -22.22 -9.43
C ARG A 96 2.72 -23.70 -9.73
N ASP A 97 3.67 -24.42 -9.16
CA ASP A 97 3.79 -25.85 -9.40
C ASP A 97 2.67 -26.64 -8.71
N ILE A 98 2.23 -26.19 -7.53
CA ILE A 98 1.01 -26.68 -6.89
C ILE A 98 -0.21 -26.43 -7.78
N PHE A 99 -0.36 -25.19 -8.27
CA PHE A 99 -1.47 -24.82 -9.15
C PHE A 99 -1.52 -25.68 -10.42
N LYS A 100 -0.37 -25.95 -11.07
CA LYS A 100 -0.31 -26.83 -12.25
C LYS A 100 -0.80 -28.25 -11.95
N LYS A 101 -0.60 -28.75 -10.73
CA LYS A 101 -0.97 -30.11 -10.33
C LYS A 101 -2.43 -30.22 -9.87
N LYS A 102 -2.95 -29.20 -9.18
CA LYS A 102 -4.24 -29.26 -8.46
C LYS A 102 -5.29 -28.26 -8.98
N GLY A 103 -4.90 -27.31 -9.83
CA GLY A 103 -5.76 -26.24 -10.36
C GLY A 103 -6.10 -25.13 -9.34
N LYS A 104 -5.63 -25.23 -8.10
CA LYS A 104 -5.80 -24.23 -7.04
C LYS A 104 -4.62 -24.25 -6.06
N VAL A 105 -4.45 -23.14 -5.34
CA VAL A 105 -3.48 -22.99 -4.25
C VAL A 105 -4.25 -22.54 -3.01
N GLU A 106 -4.05 -23.25 -1.91
CA GLU A 106 -4.74 -23.05 -0.65
C GLU A 106 -3.73 -22.81 0.48
N TYR A 107 -4.20 -22.23 1.59
CA TYR A 107 -3.34 -22.02 2.77
C TYR A 107 -2.72 -23.32 3.29
N ALA A 108 -3.45 -24.43 3.20
CA ALA A 108 -3.00 -25.75 3.62
C ALA A 108 -1.84 -26.31 2.75
N ASP A 109 -1.56 -25.71 1.59
CA ASP A 109 -0.43 -26.13 0.75
C ASP A 109 0.92 -25.56 1.26
N PHE A 110 0.91 -24.74 2.32
CA PHE A 110 2.08 -24.17 2.98
C PHE A 110 2.05 -24.41 4.49
N SER A 111 3.22 -24.43 5.13
CA SER A 111 3.30 -24.49 6.59
C SER A 111 2.79 -23.21 7.23
N ASP A 112 2.36 -23.30 8.48
CA ASP A 112 1.91 -22.13 9.25
C ASP A 112 2.98 -21.05 9.34
N GLU A 113 4.24 -21.44 9.55
CA GLU A 113 5.37 -20.49 9.56
C GLU A 113 5.49 -19.73 8.23
N VAL A 114 5.38 -20.43 7.10
CA VAL A 114 5.42 -19.80 5.77
C VAL A 114 4.25 -18.84 5.60
N ASN A 115 3.06 -19.24 6.04
CA ASN A 115 1.87 -18.41 5.97
C ASN A 115 1.98 -17.16 6.85
N THR A 116 2.50 -17.27 8.07
CA THR A 116 2.76 -16.14 8.98
C THR A 116 3.77 -15.18 8.37
N ARG A 117 4.90 -15.69 7.86
CA ARG A 117 5.91 -14.88 7.17
C ARG A 117 5.35 -14.15 5.95
N LEU A 118 4.56 -14.83 5.11
CA LEU A 118 3.88 -14.21 3.97
C LEU A 118 2.91 -13.10 4.40
N ARG A 119 2.22 -13.27 5.53
CA ARG A 119 1.32 -12.23 6.08
C ARG A 119 2.09 -11.02 6.58
N LEU A 120 3.21 -11.21 7.28
CA LEU A 120 4.10 -10.12 7.70
C LEU A 120 4.61 -9.33 6.48
N TYR A 121 5.12 -10.02 5.47
CA TYR A 121 5.59 -9.38 4.25
C TYR A 121 4.48 -8.61 3.52
N ASN A 122 3.29 -9.19 3.40
CA ASN A 122 2.14 -8.51 2.78
C ASN A 122 1.71 -7.28 3.55
N ALA A 123 1.67 -7.35 4.89
CA ALA A 123 1.38 -6.19 5.74
C ALA A 123 2.43 -5.10 5.52
N THR A 124 3.70 -5.46 5.59
CA THR A 124 4.84 -4.55 5.39
C THR A 124 4.77 -3.85 4.03
N MET A 125 4.64 -4.60 2.94
CA MET A 125 4.61 -4.02 1.59
C MET A 125 3.40 -3.12 1.35
N ARG A 126 2.24 -3.45 1.91
CA ARG A 126 1.02 -2.63 1.77
C ARG A 126 1.16 -1.33 2.55
N THR A 127 1.63 -1.41 3.80
CA THR A 127 1.88 -0.23 4.62
C THR A 127 2.91 0.66 3.96
N ASN A 128 4.09 0.15 3.59
CA ASN A 128 5.15 0.96 2.96
C ASN A 128 4.67 1.68 1.70
N ARG A 129 3.77 1.05 0.93
CA ARG A 129 3.20 1.68 -0.26
C ARG A 129 2.22 2.80 0.09
N LEU A 130 1.39 2.61 1.11
CA LEU A 130 0.45 3.63 1.57
C LEU A 130 1.20 4.83 2.17
N GLU A 131 2.25 4.58 2.95
CA GLU A 131 3.15 5.62 3.46
C GLU A 131 3.86 6.38 2.33
N MET A 132 4.29 5.68 1.28
CA MET A 132 4.85 6.32 0.08
C MET A 132 3.82 7.23 -0.60
N LEU A 133 2.56 6.79 -0.76
CA LEU A 133 1.50 7.62 -1.34
C LEU A 133 1.19 8.83 -0.46
N LYS A 134 1.13 8.65 0.87
CA LYS A 134 0.98 9.73 1.85
C LYS A 134 2.08 10.79 1.67
N ALA A 135 3.34 10.35 1.53
CA ALA A 135 4.48 11.24 1.31
C ALA A 135 4.44 11.95 -0.05
N GLN A 136 4.00 11.27 -1.12
CA GLN A 136 3.85 11.88 -2.44
C GLN A 136 2.77 12.97 -2.44
N ILE A 137 1.61 12.70 -1.86
CA ILE A 137 0.53 13.70 -1.68
C ILE A 137 1.07 14.89 -0.89
N GLY A 138 1.78 14.62 0.19
CA GLY A 138 2.41 15.64 1.01
C GLY A 138 3.36 16.57 0.25
N LEU A 139 4.18 15.99 -0.64
CA LEU A 139 5.06 16.75 -1.51
C LEU A 139 4.27 17.61 -2.51
N GLU A 140 3.23 17.03 -3.13
CA GLU A 140 2.35 17.77 -4.05
C GLU A 140 1.61 18.92 -3.34
N MET A 141 1.25 18.75 -2.06
CA MET A 141 0.66 19.84 -1.26
C MET A 141 1.64 20.99 -1.04
N ILE A 142 2.90 20.69 -0.69
CA ILE A 142 3.97 21.69 -0.53
C ILE A 142 4.23 22.44 -1.84
N ASP A 143 4.36 21.69 -2.95
CA ASP A 143 4.67 22.26 -4.27
C ASP A 143 3.58 23.22 -4.77
N ASN A 144 2.34 23.05 -4.30
CA ASN A 144 1.20 23.90 -4.61
C ASN A 144 0.85 24.89 -3.48
N ASN A 145 1.75 25.14 -2.53
CA ASN A 145 1.57 26.10 -1.42
C ASN A 145 0.31 25.83 -0.54
N MET A 146 -0.16 24.58 -0.46
CA MET A 146 -1.28 24.19 0.39
C MET A 146 -0.84 23.95 1.84
N ASP A 147 -1.75 24.15 2.80
CA ASP A 147 -1.47 23.88 4.21
C ASP A 147 -1.44 22.37 4.49
N ILE A 148 -0.38 21.93 5.15
CA ILE A 148 0.00 20.53 5.41
C ILE A 148 -0.10 20.17 6.90
N TYR A 149 -0.29 21.16 7.79
CA TYR A 149 -0.16 20.95 9.23
C TYR A 149 -1.36 20.27 9.89
N SER A 150 -2.56 20.30 9.31
CA SER A 150 -3.72 19.60 9.86
C SER A 150 -3.76 18.10 9.50
N SER A 151 -3.17 17.70 8.36
CA SER A 151 -3.36 16.37 7.78
C SER A 151 -2.13 15.45 7.81
N MET A 152 -0.96 15.98 8.19
CA MET A 152 0.27 15.17 8.33
C MET A 152 0.57 14.66 9.74
N THR A 153 0.07 15.32 10.78
CA THR A 153 0.27 14.91 12.17
C THR A 153 -0.81 13.93 12.59
N ASP A 154 -0.51 12.63 12.43
CA ASP A 154 -0.96 11.49 13.25
C ASP A 154 -0.21 10.20 12.83
#